data_AF-A0A0A9DMW4-F1
#
_entry.id   AF-A0A0A9DMW4-F1
#
_cell.length_a   1.000
_cell.length_b   1.000
_cell.length_c   1.000
_cell.angle_alpha   90.00
_cell.angle_beta   90.00
_cell.angle_gamma   90.00
#
_symmetry.space_group_name_H-M   'P 1'
#
loop_
_entity.id
_entity.type
_entity.pdbx_description
1 polymer ?
#
loop_
_entity_poly.entity_id
_entity_poly.type
_entity_poly.pdbx_seq_one_letter_code
_entity_poly.pdbx_strand_id
1 'polypeptide(L)'
;MKVEQQVPLLLVERQALNEAMEGEKAGHHHLPETRGLCLSEEQTVSTILRRPRMTGNKIMEMITEPYRLTRRCEVTAILILYGLPRLLTGSILAHEMMHAWLRLKGYRTLRPDVEEGICQVLAHMWIESEIMAGSGSNAASTSSSSSTSASSKKRGRSQFEQKLGDFFKHQIESDTSMAYGDGFRAGNRAVLQYGLKSTLEHIRLTGTFPF
;
A
#
# COMPACT_ATOMS: atom_id res chain seq x y z
N MET A 1 -2.86 -6.99 -7.98
CA MET A 1 -3.89 -6.02 -7.51
C MET A 1 -3.87 -4.82 -8.46
N LYS A 2 -5.01 -4.21 -8.80
CA LYS A 2 -5.08 -3.05 -9.73
C LYS A 2 -5.53 -1.81 -8.96
N VAL A 3 -4.82 -0.70 -9.17
CA VAL A 3 -5.23 0.66 -8.75
C VAL A 3 -5.87 1.33 -9.96
N GLU A 4 -7.11 1.80 -9.81
CA GLU A 4 -7.90 2.35 -10.93
C GLU A 4 -7.73 3.86 -11.09
N GLN A 5 -7.39 4.56 -10.00
CA GLN A 5 -7.11 5.99 -9.98
C GLN A 5 -5.68 6.25 -10.49
N GLN A 6 -5.49 7.34 -11.26
CA GLN A 6 -4.15 7.88 -11.49
C GLN A 6 -3.71 8.64 -10.24
N VAL A 7 -2.66 8.15 -9.59
CA VAL A 7 -2.10 8.76 -8.38
C VAL A 7 -0.75 9.39 -8.72
N PRO A 8 -0.57 10.71 -8.55
CA PRO A 8 0.73 11.36 -8.70
C PRO A 8 1.77 10.79 -7.74
N LEU A 9 2.95 10.43 -8.26
CA LEU A 9 4.13 10.08 -7.46
C LEU A 9 5.13 11.24 -7.51
N LEU A 10 5.43 11.82 -6.34
CA LEU A 10 6.31 12.96 -6.22
C LEU A 10 7.53 12.61 -5.36
N LEU A 11 8.72 12.89 -5.88
CA LEU A 11 9.95 12.86 -5.09
C LEU A 11 10.13 14.23 -4.44
N VAL A 12 10.20 14.27 -3.11
CA VAL A 12 10.15 15.51 -2.33
C VAL A 12 11.29 15.61 -1.34
N GLU A 13 11.66 16.84 -0.98
CA GLU A 13 12.64 17.09 0.08
C GLU A 13 12.08 16.81 1.47
N ARG A 14 12.97 16.64 2.46
CA ARG A 14 12.60 16.33 3.85
C ARG A 14 11.61 17.35 4.42
N GLN A 15 11.85 18.64 4.15
CA GLN A 15 10.98 19.70 4.64
C GLN A 15 9.55 19.56 4.10
N ALA A 16 9.39 19.41 2.79
CA ALA A 16 8.09 19.23 2.15
C ALA A 16 7.39 17.94 2.62
N LEU A 17 8.13 16.86 2.86
CA LEU A 17 7.56 15.62 3.40
C LEU A 17 7.01 15.83 4.82
N ASN A 18 7.78 16.49 5.69
CA ASN A 18 7.37 16.76 7.07
C ASN A 18 6.16 17.71 7.12
N GLU A 19 6.14 18.76 6.30
CA GLU A 19 4.99 19.69 6.18
C GLU A 19 3.73 18.94 5.72
N ALA A 20 3.85 18.02 4.76
CA ALA A 20 2.73 17.19 4.31
C ALA A 20 2.23 16.22 5.41
N MET A 21 3.12 15.70 6.25
CA MET A 21 2.75 14.85 7.39
C MET A 21 1.93 15.60 8.44
N GLU A 22 2.28 16.86 8.74
CA GLU A 22 1.53 17.68 9.72
C GLU A 22 0.08 17.94 9.25
N GLY A 23 -0.14 17.97 7.93
CA GLY A 23 -1.46 18.10 7.33
C GLY A 23 -2.31 16.82 7.37
N GLU A 24 -1.71 15.64 7.46
CA GLU A 24 -2.43 14.37 7.52
C GLU A 24 -2.91 14.09 8.95
N LYS A 25 -4.15 14.48 9.26
CA LYS A 25 -4.78 14.33 10.59
C LYS A 25 -4.97 12.87 11.07
N ALA A 26 -4.54 11.87 10.31
CA ALA A 26 -4.85 10.44 10.54
C ALA A 26 -3.62 9.54 10.82
N GLY A 27 -2.39 10.06 10.75
CA GLY A 27 -1.17 9.26 10.86
C GLY A 27 -0.78 8.89 12.29
N HIS A 28 -0.84 7.61 12.66
CA HIS A 28 -0.24 7.09 13.90
C HIS A 28 1.22 6.75 13.67
N HIS A 29 2.09 7.75 13.50
CA HIS A 29 3.48 7.52 13.15
C HIS A 29 4.37 7.40 14.39
N HIS A 30 5.01 6.23 14.53
CA HIS A 30 6.05 5.97 15.54
C HIS A 30 7.32 5.40 14.88
N LEU A 31 7.82 6.08 13.85
CA LEU A 31 9.17 5.90 13.31
C LEU A 31 9.92 7.23 13.42
N PRO A 32 11.22 7.24 13.80
CA PRO A 32 11.98 8.49 13.96
C PRO A 32 12.22 9.24 12.63
N GLU A 33 12.00 8.62 11.47
CA GLU A 33 12.03 9.29 10.16
C GLU A 33 11.07 8.63 9.16
N THR A 34 9.94 9.26 8.90
CA THR A 34 9.07 8.92 7.75
C THR A 34 9.81 9.21 6.44
N ARG A 35 9.75 8.29 5.47
CA ARG A 35 10.47 8.42 4.18
C ARG A 35 9.55 8.35 2.96
N GLY A 36 8.28 8.06 3.17
CA GLY A 36 7.20 8.14 2.20
C GLY A 36 5.88 8.49 2.89
N LEU A 37 4.92 8.99 2.12
CA LEU A 37 3.60 9.37 2.62
C LEU A 37 2.54 9.19 1.54
N CYS A 38 1.49 8.45 1.84
CA CYS A 38 0.28 8.35 1.04
C CYS A 38 -0.74 9.41 1.51
N LEU A 39 -1.04 10.40 0.67
CA LEU A 39 -2.04 11.43 0.96
C LEU A 39 -3.42 11.01 0.44
N SER A 40 -4.45 11.25 1.23
CA SER A 40 -5.83 10.97 0.82
C SER A 40 -6.85 11.93 1.41
N GLU A 41 -7.88 12.24 0.63
CA GLU A 41 -9.04 12.99 1.07
C GLU A 41 -10.22 12.05 1.32
N GLU A 42 -10.76 12.11 2.54
CA GLU A 42 -11.92 11.32 2.94
C GLU A 42 -13.15 12.22 3.09
N GLN A 43 -14.20 11.92 2.33
CA GLN A 43 -15.53 12.50 2.53
C GLN A 43 -16.45 11.44 3.13
N THR A 44 -16.73 11.57 4.43
CA THR A 44 -17.67 10.72 5.16
C THR A 44 -18.92 11.52 5.49
N VAL A 45 -19.99 11.24 4.73
CA VAL A 45 -21.33 11.72 5.05
C VAL A 45 -22.12 10.51 5.55
N SER A 46 -22.64 10.56 6.77
CA SER A 46 -23.16 9.37 7.45
C SER A 46 -24.64 9.09 7.16
N THR A 47 -25.46 10.10 6.83
CA THR A 47 -26.88 9.89 6.47
C THR A 47 -27.50 11.12 5.79
N ILE A 48 -28.27 10.94 4.71
CA ILE A 48 -29.23 11.95 4.25
C ILE A 48 -30.60 11.52 4.78
N LEU A 49 -31.15 12.24 5.75
CA LEU A 49 -32.47 11.93 6.31
C LEU A 49 -33.65 12.46 5.46
N ARG A 50 -33.38 13.26 4.42
CA ARG A 50 -34.41 13.98 3.66
C ARG A 50 -34.18 13.88 2.15
N ARG A 51 -35.00 13.09 1.45
CA ARG A 51 -35.13 13.17 -0.01
C ARG A 51 -36.62 13.27 -0.39
N PRO A 52 -37.07 14.36 -1.04
CA PRO A 52 -38.44 14.44 -1.53
C PRO A 52 -38.63 13.50 -2.74
N ARG A 53 -39.72 12.71 -2.75
CA ARG A 53 -40.19 11.98 -3.93
C ARG A 53 -41.20 12.86 -4.67
N MET A 54 -40.92 13.22 -5.92
CA MET A 54 -41.90 13.86 -6.80
C MET A 54 -42.52 12.81 -7.72
N THR A 55 -43.84 12.63 -7.61
CA THR A 55 -44.65 11.84 -8.55
C THR A 55 -45.80 12.74 -9.03
N GLY A 56 -45.62 13.42 -10.17
CA GLY A 56 -46.56 14.43 -10.70
C GLY A 56 -46.47 15.81 -10.01
N ASN A 57 -47.49 16.67 -10.19
CA ASN A 57 -47.56 18.05 -9.66
C ASN A 57 -48.01 18.17 -8.18
N LYS A 58 -48.00 17.08 -7.41
CA LYS A 58 -48.33 17.11 -5.97
C LYS A 58 -47.11 16.74 -5.15
N ILE A 59 -46.73 17.63 -4.23
CA ILE A 59 -45.72 17.33 -3.19
C ILE A 59 -46.40 16.39 -2.19
N MET A 60 -46.06 15.10 -2.23
CA MET A 60 -46.49 14.13 -1.21
C MET A 60 -45.60 14.25 0.04
N GLU A 61 -46.16 13.83 1.19
CA GLU A 61 -45.49 13.84 2.49
C GLU A 61 -44.08 13.21 2.46
N MET A 62 -43.22 13.76 3.31
CA MET A 62 -41.79 13.46 3.40
C MET A 62 -41.59 12.07 4.00
N ILE A 63 -41.45 11.04 3.16
CA ILE A 63 -41.08 9.69 3.63
C ILE A 63 -39.60 9.69 4.03
N THR A 64 -39.32 9.43 5.31
CA THR A 64 -37.95 9.33 5.84
C THR A 64 -37.44 7.90 5.69
N GLU A 65 -36.51 7.67 4.77
CA GLU A 65 -35.74 6.43 4.71
C GLU A 65 -34.26 6.72 5.02
N PRO A 66 -33.60 5.94 5.90
CA PRO A 66 -32.17 6.08 6.13
C PRO A 66 -31.38 5.75 4.87
N TYR A 67 -30.84 6.77 4.20
CA TYR A 67 -29.91 6.57 3.08
C TYR A 67 -28.47 6.51 3.60
N ARG A 68 -27.87 5.32 3.60
CA ARG A 68 -26.46 5.14 3.90
C ARG A 68 -25.63 5.63 2.72
N LEU A 69 -24.94 6.75 2.91
CA LEU A 69 -23.98 7.25 1.92
C LEU A 69 -22.68 6.43 1.99
N THR A 70 -22.07 6.25 0.83
CA THR A 70 -20.80 5.52 0.68
C THR A 70 -19.65 6.46 1.03
N ARG A 71 -18.76 6.05 1.95
CA ARG A 71 -17.47 6.70 2.19
C ARG A 71 -16.70 6.75 0.87
N ARG A 72 -16.29 7.94 0.44
CA ARG A 72 -15.40 8.12 -0.71
C ARG A 72 -14.04 8.57 -0.20
N CYS A 73 -13.01 7.85 -0.61
CA CYS A 73 -11.63 8.18 -0.34
C CYS A 73 -10.92 8.30 -1.69
N GLU A 74 -10.29 9.44 -1.93
CA GLU A 74 -9.44 9.66 -3.10
C GLU A 74 -8.00 9.80 -2.63
N VAL A 75 -7.08 9.07 -3.28
CA VAL A 75 -5.65 9.18 -2.99
C VAL A 75 -5.13 10.33 -3.83
N THR A 76 -4.65 11.39 -3.18
CA THR A 76 -4.30 12.64 -3.85
C THR A 76 -2.87 12.61 -4.39
N ALA A 77 -1.93 12.04 -3.63
CA ALA A 77 -0.55 11.85 -4.06
C ALA A 77 0.17 10.80 -3.21
N ILE A 78 1.27 10.27 -3.74
CA ILE A 78 2.28 9.53 -2.98
C ILE A 78 3.56 10.33 -3.02
N LEU A 79 4.08 10.65 -1.84
CA LEU A 79 5.32 11.38 -1.66
C LEU A 79 6.40 10.39 -1.23
N ILE A 80 7.60 10.50 -1.80
CA ILE A 80 8.77 9.75 -1.36
C ILE A 80 9.96 10.69 -1.25
N LEU A 81 10.77 10.54 -0.20
CA LEU A 81 12.00 11.32 -0.06
C LEU A 81 12.95 11.06 -1.23
N TYR A 82 13.41 12.12 -1.90
CA TYR A 82 14.38 11.99 -3.00
C TYR A 82 15.77 11.57 -2.50
N GLY A 83 16.60 11.03 -3.40
CA GLY A 83 17.99 10.66 -3.09
C GLY A 83 18.17 9.30 -2.40
N LEU A 84 17.09 8.55 -2.16
CA LEU A 84 17.17 7.20 -1.58
C LEU A 84 17.64 6.16 -2.60
N PRO A 85 18.34 5.09 -2.16
CA PRO A 85 18.71 3.97 -3.02
C PRO A 85 17.47 3.35 -3.68
N ARG A 86 17.60 2.93 -4.94
CA ARG A 86 16.50 2.37 -5.75
C ARG A 86 15.67 1.30 -5.02
N LEU A 87 16.33 0.38 -4.30
CA LEU A 87 15.64 -0.67 -3.55
C LEU A 87 14.83 -0.12 -2.37
N LEU A 88 15.35 0.88 -1.66
CA LEU A 88 14.63 1.52 -0.57
C LEU A 88 13.46 2.36 -1.09
N THR A 89 13.67 3.13 -2.17
CA THR A 89 12.60 3.89 -2.83
C THR A 89 11.47 2.96 -3.28
N GLY A 90 11.80 1.82 -3.87
CA GLY A 90 10.80 0.88 -4.35
C GLY A 90 10.08 0.13 -3.23
N SER A 91 10.75 -0.19 -2.12
CA SER A 91 10.10 -0.79 -0.96
C SER A 91 9.14 0.19 -0.27
N ILE A 92 9.54 1.46 -0.13
CA ILE A 92 8.68 2.55 0.36
C ILE A 92 7.49 2.72 -0.59
N LEU A 93 7.72 2.78 -1.90
CA LEU A 93 6.62 2.90 -2.86
C LEU A 93 5.63 1.73 -2.75
N ALA A 94 6.11 0.50 -2.61
CA ALA A 94 5.25 -0.66 -2.41
C ALA A 94 4.41 -0.53 -1.12
N HIS A 95 5.03 -0.06 -0.03
CA HIS A 95 4.35 0.24 1.23
C HIS A 95 3.22 1.28 1.04
N GLU A 96 3.55 2.46 0.48
CA GLU A 96 2.56 3.53 0.26
C GLU A 96 1.46 3.14 -0.72
N MET A 97 1.80 2.32 -1.73
CA MET A 97 0.82 1.81 -2.69
C MET A 97 -0.16 0.83 -2.05
N MET A 98 0.24 0.13 -1.00
CA MET A 98 -0.67 -0.71 -0.22
C MET A 98 -1.69 0.16 0.53
N HIS A 99 -1.25 1.22 1.21
CA HIS A 99 -2.16 2.20 1.83
C HIS A 99 -3.14 2.77 0.81
N ALA A 100 -2.63 3.22 -0.34
CA ALA A 100 -3.46 3.76 -1.41
C ALA A 100 -4.52 2.74 -1.87
N TRP A 101 -4.13 1.49 -2.07
CA TRP A 101 -5.04 0.44 -2.50
C TRP A 101 -6.11 0.11 -1.45
N LEU A 102 -5.75 0.02 -0.17
CA LEU A 102 -6.69 -0.20 0.93
C LEU A 102 -7.74 0.92 0.99
N ARG A 103 -7.28 2.18 0.91
CA ARG A 103 -8.14 3.37 0.91
C ARG A 103 -9.11 3.38 -0.27
N LEU A 104 -8.62 3.12 -1.49
CA LEU A 104 -9.44 3.10 -2.70
C LEU A 104 -10.43 1.93 -2.76
N LYS A 105 -10.11 0.79 -2.13
CA LYS A 105 -11.05 -0.34 -2.02
C LYS A 105 -12.02 -0.21 -0.84
N GLY A 106 -11.98 0.90 -0.11
CA GLY A 106 -12.93 1.23 0.93
C GLY A 106 -12.78 0.38 2.19
N TYR A 107 -11.55 -0.03 2.51
CA TYR A 107 -11.26 -0.63 3.81
C TYR A 107 -11.64 0.39 4.90
N ARG A 108 -12.25 -0.10 5.98
CA ARG A 108 -12.58 0.73 7.15
C ARG A 108 -11.29 1.21 7.82
N THR A 109 -11.39 2.14 8.76
CA THR A 109 -10.26 2.48 9.63
C THR A 109 -9.77 1.21 10.32
N LEU A 110 -8.63 0.69 9.88
CA LEU A 110 -8.01 -0.50 10.42
C LEU A 110 -7.20 -0.12 11.66
N ARG A 111 -6.92 -1.11 12.51
CA ARG A 111 -5.95 -0.88 13.58
C ARG A 111 -4.56 -0.69 12.96
N PRO A 112 -3.69 0.17 13.52
CA PRO A 112 -2.37 0.45 12.95
C PRO A 112 -1.51 -0.80 12.72
N ASP A 113 -1.56 -1.78 13.64
CA ASP A 113 -0.83 -3.05 13.48
C ASP A 113 -1.27 -3.88 12.28
N VAL A 114 -2.55 -3.78 11.88
CA VAL A 114 -3.08 -4.49 10.72
C VAL A 114 -2.75 -3.74 9.43
N GLU A 115 -2.94 -2.42 9.42
CA GLU A 115 -2.67 -1.58 8.25
C GLU A 115 -1.18 -1.52 7.93
N GLU A 116 -0.37 -1.07 8.88
CA GLU A 116 1.09 -0.97 8.71
C GLU A 116 1.71 -2.36 8.46
N GLY A 117 1.17 -3.38 9.14
CA GLY A 117 1.62 -4.77 8.97
C GLY A 117 1.46 -5.27 7.54
N ILE A 118 0.28 -5.13 6.93
CA ILE A 118 0.08 -5.59 5.55
C ILE A 118 0.83 -4.70 4.54
N CYS A 119 1.00 -3.41 4.82
CA CYS A 119 1.84 -2.51 4.02
C CYS A 119 3.32 -2.94 4.04
N GLN A 120 3.85 -3.34 5.21
CA GLN A 120 5.19 -3.90 5.34
C GLN A 120 5.34 -5.25 4.63
N VAL A 121 4.31 -6.10 4.64
CA VAL A 121 4.33 -7.36 3.87
C VAL A 121 4.50 -7.07 2.37
N LEU A 122 3.78 -6.08 1.83
CA LEU A 122 3.92 -5.74 0.40
C LEU A 122 5.30 -5.16 0.07
N ALA A 123 5.88 -4.35 0.97
CA ALA A 123 7.24 -3.85 0.84
C ALA A 123 8.28 -4.99 0.83
N HIS A 124 8.14 -5.95 1.76
CA HIS A 124 9.00 -7.13 1.87
C HIS A 124 8.91 -8.02 0.61
N MET A 125 7.70 -8.35 0.16
CA MET A 125 7.47 -9.13 -1.06
C MET A 125 8.08 -8.45 -2.30
N TRP A 126 8.01 -7.12 -2.38
CA TRP A 126 8.64 -6.37 -3.47
C TRP A 126 10.17 -6.50 -3.44
N ILE A 127 10.80 -6.31 -2.28
CA ILE A 127 12.25 -6.48 -2.10
C ILE A 127 12.68 -7.90 -2.50
N GLU A 128 11.96 -8.92 -2.02
CA GLU A 128 12.26 -10.32 -2.33
C GLU A 128 12.19 -10.60 -3.83
N SER A 129 11.18 -10.07 -4.53
CA SER A 129 11.07 -10.19 -5.99
C SER A 129 12.24 -9.52 -6.72
N GLU A 130 12.76 -8.41 -6.19
CA GLU A 130 13.90 -7.71 -6.76
C GLU A 130 15.20 -8.47 -6.53
N ILE A 131 15.37 -9.11 -5.38
CA ILE A 131 16.53 -9.98 -5.10
C ILE A 131 16.48 -11.24 -6.00
N MET A 132 15.35 -11.94 -6.04
CA MET A 132 15.20 -13.20 -6.78
C MET A 132 15.42 -13.03 -8.28
N ALA A 133 14.88 -11.97 -8.88
CA ALA A 133 15.09 -11.69 -10.30
C ALA A 133 16.55 -11.29 -10.63
N GLY A 134 17.39 -11.02 -9.62
CA GLY A 134 18.83 -10.78 -9.77
C GLY A 134 19.69 -12.04 -9.82
N SER A 135 19.17 -13.16 -9.31
CA SER A 135 19.88 -14.44 -9.17
C SER A 135 19.82 -15.32 -10.44
N GLY A 136 19.14 -14.86 -11.49
CA GLY A 136 18.96 -15.57 -12.75
C GLY A 136 20.14 -15.44 -13.72
N SER A 137 21.34 -15.85 -13.32
CA SER A 137 22.43 -16.13 -14.27
C SER A 137 23.51 -17.01 -13.63
N ASN A 138 23.30 -18.33 -13.66
CA ASN A 138 24.37 -19.35 -13.61
C ASN A 138 23.89 -20.74 -14.11
N ALA A 139 22.88 -20.78 -15.00
CA ALA A 139 22.57 -21.99 -15.74
C ALA A 139 23.20 -21.89 -17.13
N ALA A 140 24.32 -22.59 -17.31
CA ALA A 140 24.87 -22.85 -18.65
C ALA A 140 23.82 -23.62 -19.46
N SER A 141 23.41 -23.08 -20.61
CA SER A 141 22.76 -23.86 -21.66
C SER A 141 23.00 -23.20 -23.01
N THR A 142 23.49 -24.04 -23.89
CA THR A 142 23.96 -23.82 -25.26
C THR A 142 22.84 -23.42 -26.23
N SER A 143 23.22 -22.58 -27.21
CA SER A 143 22.67 -22.41 -28.57
C SER A 143 21.25 -21.85 -28.80
N SER A 144 21.24 -20.63 -29.39
CA SER A 144 20.49 -20.09 -30.53
C SER A 144 18.99 -20.38 -30.75
N SER A 145 18.15 -19.34 -30.70
CA SER A 145 17.54 -18.71 -31.89
C SER A 145 16.61 -17.54 -31.51
N SER A 146 16.40 -16.65 -32.49
CA SER A 146 15.84 -15.30 -32.43
C SER A 146 14.34 -15.20 -32.13
N SER A 147 13.94 -14.23 -31.31
CA SER A 147 12.72 -13.44 -31.52
C SER A 147 12.75 -12.13 -30.72
N THR A 148 12.37 -11.04 -31.37
CA THR A 148 12.24 -9.69 -30.83
C THR A 148 11.09 -9.63 -29.82
N SER A 149 11.43 -9.46 -28.56
CA SER A 149 10.56 -8.84 -27.57
C SER A 149 11.40 -7.84 -26.79
N ALA A 150 10.98 -6.58 -26.77
CA ALA A 150 11.53 -5.55 -25.90
C ALA A 150 11.15 -5.87 -24.44
N SER A 151 11.65 -7.00 -23.93
CA SER A 151 11.83 -7.17 -22.51
C SER A 151 13.08 -6.38 -22.17
N SER A 152 12.91 -5.34 -21.37
CA SER A 152 14.02 -4.72 -20.66
C SER A 152 14.72 -5.83 -19.91
N LYS A 153 15.78 -6.39 -20.49
CA LYS A 153 16.70 -7.32 -19.83
C LYS A 153 17.10 -6.62 -18.54
N LYS A 154 16.46 -7.00 -17.42
CA LYS A 154 16.89 -6.59 -16.08
C LYS A 154 18.34 -7.06 -16.00
N ARG A 155 19.25 -6.12 -16.26
CA ARG A 155 20.70 -6.33 -16.26
C ARG A 155 20.99 -7.10 -14.97
N GLY A 156 21.68 -8.25 -15.08
CA GLY A 156 21.96 -9.12 -13.94
C GLY A 156 22.36 -8.26 -12.74
N ARG A 157 21.59 -8.36 -11.65
CA ARG A 157 21.74 -7.42 -10.55
C ARG A 157 23.07 -7.68 -9.85
N SER A 158 23.74 -6.63 -9.44
CA SER A 158 25.05 -6.77 -8.79
C SER A 158 24.92 -7.48 -7.44
N GLN A 159 25.98 -8.16 -7.01
CA GLN A 159 26.07 -8.72 -5.65
C GLN A 159 25.82 -7.65 -4.57
N PHE A 160 26.16 -6.39 -4.85
CA PHE A 160 25.85 -5.26 -3.99
C PHE A 160 24.35 -5.04 -3.83
N GLU A 161 23.58 -5.03 -4.92
CA GLU A 161 22.11 -4.88 -4.86
C GLU A 161 21.46 -6.04 -4.11
N GLN A 162 21.98 -7.27 -4.25
CA GLN A 162 21.51 -8.41 -3.47
C GLN A 162 21.73 -8.20 -1.97
N LYS A 163 22.96 -7.88 -1.55
CA LYS A 163 23.27 -7.60 -0.14
C LYS A 163 22.48 -6.42 0.42
N LEU A 164 22.28 -5.38 -0.39
CA LEU A 164 21.48 -4.21 -0.01
C LEU A 164 20.00 -4.58 0.17
N GLY A 165 19.47 -5.43 -0.71
CA GLY A 165 18.12 -5.99 -0.57
C GLY A 165 17.98 -6.84 0.70
N ASP A 166 18.92 -7.74 0.95
CA ASP A 166 18.94 -8.58 2.16
C ASP A 166 18.99 -7.71 3.43
N PHE A 167 19.75 -6.62 3.41
CA PHE A 167 19.79 -5.65 4.51
C PHE A 167 18.43 -5.01 4.78
N PHE A 168 17.74 -4.50 3.74
CA PHE A 168 16.41 -3.89 3.93
C PHE A 168 15.35 -4.91 4.32
N LYS A 169 15.41 -6.13 3.76
CA LYS A 169 14.55 -7.25 4.17
C LYS A 169 14.72 -7.54 5.66
N HIS A 170 15.96 -7.63 6.13
CA HIS A 170 16.27 -7.84 7.54
C HIS A 170 15.77 -6.71 8.43
N GLN A 171 15.83 -5.45 7.99
CA GLN A 171 15.29 -4.32 8.76
C GLN A 171 13.78 -4.45 9.00
N ILE A 172 13.01 -4.90 8.02
CA ILE A 172 11.56 -5.13 8.19
C ILE A 172 11.31 -6.31 9.13
N GLU A 173 12.06 -7.41 8.97
CA GLU A 173 11.87 -8.62 9.77
C GLU A 173 12.23 -8.44 11.25
N SER A 174 13.25 -7.62 11.53
CA SER A 174 13.79 -7.37 12.86
C SER A 174 13.20 -6.14 13.57
N ASP A 175 12.27 -5.43 12.91
CA ASP A 175 11.60 -4.26 13.51
C ASP A 175 10.88 -4.68 14.81
N THR A 176 11.16 -3.95 15.90
CA THR A 176 10.63 -4.24 17.25
C THR A 176 9.38 -3.43 17.58
N SER A 177 8.93 -2.55 16.70
CA SER A 177 7.72 -1.76 16.90
C SER A 177 6.47 -2.64 16.85
N MET A 178 5.45 -2.28 17.62
CA MET A 178 4.19 -3.04 17.65
C MET A 178 3.43 -2.94 16.33
N ALA A 179 3.37 -1.75 15.72
CA ALA A 179 2.59 -1.54 14.51
C ALA A 179 3.30 -2.10 13.26
N TYR A 180 4.57 -1.74 13.05
CA TYR A 180 5.31 -2.15 11.85
C TYR A 180 5.92 -3.54 12.02
N GLY A 181 6.60 -3.79 13.13
CA GLY A 181 7.30 -5.05 13.37
C GLY A 181 6.37 -6.23 13.68
N ASP A 182 5.60 -6.15 14.76
CA ASP A 182 4.67 -7.23 15.12
C ASP A 182 3.55 -7.36 14.08
N GLY A 183 3.05 -6.24 13.57
CA GLY A 183 2.11 -6.21 12.45
C GLY A 183 2.63 -6.93 11.21
N PHE A 184 3.88 -6.66 10.81
CA PHE A 184 4.53 -7.40 9.71
C PHE A 184 4.60 -8.89 10.01
N ARG A 185 5.06 -9.30 11.19
CA ARG A 185 5.18 -10.73 11.54
C ARG A 185 3.84 -11.45 11.50
N ALA A 186 2.79 -10.83 12.02
CA ALA A 186 1.43 -11.38 11.96
C ALA A 186 0.89 -11.44 10.53
N GLY A 187 1.03 -10.34 9.77
CA GLY A 187 0.59 -10.26 8.38
C GLY A 187 1.34 -11.22 7.46
N ASN A 188 2.66 -11.33 7.60
CA ASN A 188 3.49 -12.22 6.80
C ASN A 188 3.13 -13.69 7.06
N ARG A 189 2.90 -14.06 8.32
CA ARG A 189 2.41 -15.41 8.68
C ARG A 189 1.07 -15.70 7.98
N ALA A 190 0.13 -14.77 8.05
CA ALA A 190 -1.17 -14.91 7.40
C ALA A 190 -1.06 -15.01 5.88
N VAL A 191 -0.21 -14.20 5.24
CA VAL A 191 -0.01 -14.23 3.79
C VAL A 191 0.68 -15.51 3.33
N LEU A 192 1.66 -16.03 4.09
CA LEU A 192 2.31 -17.31 3.80
C LEU A 192 1.34 -18.48 3.91
N GLN A 193 0.40 -18.43 4.86
CA GLN A 193 -0.55 -19.52 5.10
C GLN A 193 -1.76 -19.50 4.16
N TYR A 194 -2.32 -18.31 3.88
CA TYR A 194 -3.60 -18.17 3.16
C TYR A 194 -3.48 -17.48 1.80
N GLY A 195 -2.33 -16.89 1.50
CA GLY A 195 -2.10 -16.05 0.33
C GLY A 195 -2.64 -14.62 0.49
N LEU A 196 -1.97 -13.66 -0.16
CA LEU A 196 -2.26 -12.22 -0.02
C LEU A 196 -3.73 -11.86 -0.27
N LYS A 197 -4.36 -12.43 -1.30
CA LYS A 197 -5.75 -12.14 -1.66
C LYS A 197 -6.72 -12.57 -0.55
N SER A 198 -6.55 -13.77 0.00
CA SER A 198 -7.43 -14.31 1.03
C SER A 198 -7.28 -13.55 2.34
N THR A 199 -6.03 -13.22 2.70
CA THR A 199 -5.72 -12.37 3.86
C THR A 199 -6.41 -11.01 3.76
N LEU A 200 -6.35 -10.38 2.58
CA LEU A 200 -6.99 -9.09 2.32
C LEU A 200 -8.51 -9.14 2.43
N GLU A 201 -9.16 -10.14 1.83
CA GLU A 201 -10.62 -10.32 1.98
C GLU A 201 -11.02 -10.56 3.44
N HIS A 202 -10.21 -11.31 4.21
CA HIS A 202 -10.45 -11.47 5.64
C HIS A 202 -10.35 -10.13 6.39
N ILE A 203 -9.26 -9.37 6.19
CA ILE A 203 -9.08 -8.04 6.80
C ILE A 203 -10.25 -7.11 6.44
N ARG A 204 -10.74 -7.18 5.21
CA ARG A 204 -11.89 -6.38 4.76
C ARG A 204 -13.16 -6.68 5.55
N LEU A 205 -13.37 -7.94 5.94
CA LEU A 205 -14.55 -8.39 6.66
C LEU A 205 -14.43 -8.19 8.18
N THR A 206 -13.26 -8.47 8.76
CA THR A 206 -13.06 -8.56 10.22
C THR A 206 -12.25 -7.39 10.79
N GLY A 207 -11.45 -6.73 9.97
CA GLY A 207 -10.50 -5.70 10.41
C GLY A 207 -9.23 -6.23 11.08
N THR A 208 -9.00 -7.56 11.07
CA THR A 208 -7.84 -8.20 11.71
C THR A 208 -7.15 -9.17 10.75
N PHE A 209 -5.95 -9.64 11.10
CA PHE A 209 -5.34 -10.77 10.37
C PHE A 209 -6.06 -12.09 10.68
N PRO A 210 -6.11 -13.03 9.73
CA PRO A 210 -6.54 -14.40 9.99
C PRO A 210 -5.47 -15.15 10.80
N PHE A 211 -5.90 -15.90 11.81
CA PHE A 211 -5.07 -16.75 12.66
C PHE A 211 -5.45 -18.21 12.51
#